data_AF-C5MCQ2-F1
#
_entry.id   AF-C5MCQ2-F1
#
_cell.length_a   1.000
_cell.length_b   1.000
_cell.length_c   1.000
_cell.angle_alpha   90.00
_cell.angle_beta   90.00
_cell.angle_gamma   90.00
#
_symmetry.space_group_name_H-M   'P 1'
#
loop_
_entity.id
_entity.type
_entity.pdbx_description
1 polymer ?
#
loop_
_entity_poly.entity_id
_entity_poly.type
_entity_poly.pdbx_seq_one_letter_code
_entity_poly.pdbx_strand_id
1 'polypeptide(L)'
;MQDLPPIGGYEPIQWKRNLPSRGFRGSVYFWGIAGLMTFGFYRYYQGVNEQREFTRERNWARFHLEPLLIAEEDRNIARRYFAELERRELVKQNMSPEDKERFEEDLYNDKSKFRFPRFTAGLPPKDI
;
A
#
# COMPACT_ATOMS: atom_id res chain seq x y z
N MET A 1 50.82 -14.74 -72.53
CA MET A 1 49.36 -14.89 -72.71
C MET A 1 48.69 -13.72 -72.01
N GLN A 2 47.68 -13.12 -72.64
CA GLN A 2 46.93 -11.98 -72.11
C GLN A 2 45.52 -12.43 -71.76
N ASP A 3 45.02 -12.07 -70.58
CA ASP A 3 43.67 -12.43 -70.15
C ASP A 3 42.62 -11.59 -70.87
N LEU A 4 41.65 -12.26 -71.47
CA LEU A 4 40.58 -11.69 -72.27
C LEU A 4 39.22 -12.08 -71.67
N PRO A 5 38.18 -11.24 -71.81
CA PRO A 5 36.84 -11.59 -71.37
C PRO A 5 36.29 -12.78 -72.17
N PRO A 6 35.39 -13.57 -71.57
CA PRO A 6 34.75 -14.69 -72.26
C PRO A 6 33.96 -14.20 -73.49
N ILE A 7 33.92 -15.01 -74.56
CA ILE A 7 33.27 -14.68 -75.85
C ILE A 7 31.78 -14.32 -75.68
N GLY A 8 31.11 -14.80 -74.62
CA GLY A 8 29.72 -14.49 -74.27
C GLY A 8 29.52 -13.41 -73.19
N GLY A 9 30.58 -12.77 -72.70
CA GLY A 9 30.52 -11.79 -71.60
C GLY A 9 30.29 -12.40 -70.22
N TYR A 10 30.27 -11.55 -69.18
CA TYR A 10 29.97 -11.94 -67.80
C TYR A 10 28.47 -11.86 -67.51
N GLU A 11 28.00 -12.65 -66.55
CA GLU A 11 26.63 -12.57 -66.06
C GLU A 11 26.32 -11.17 -65.47
N PRO A 12 25.06 -10.72 -65.58
CA PRO A 12 24.67 -9.43 -65.05
C PRO A 12 24.73 -9.43 -63.52
N ILE A 13 25.59 -8.59 -62.96
CA ILE A 13 25.72 -8.40 -61.51
C ILE A 13 24.62 -7.44 -61.04
N GLN A 14 23.88 -7.82 -60.00
CA GLN A 14 22.92 -6.94 -59.38
C GLN A 14 23.63 -5.86 -58.55
N TRP A 15 23.74 -4.66 -59.12
CA TRP A 15 24.34 -3.49 -58.46
C TRP A 15 23.31 -2.63 -57.71
N LYS A 16 22.01 -2.85 -57.94
CA LYS A 16 20.91 -2.08 -57.33
C LYS A 16 20.52 -2.65 -55.97
N ARG A 17 20.12 -1.76 -55.06
CA ARG A 17 19.64 -2.11 -53.72
C ARG A 17 18.40 -3.01 -53.77
N ASN A 18 18.51 -4.21 -53.22
CA ASN A 18 17.41 -5.19 -53.12
C ASN A 18 16.82 -5.24 -51.70
N LEU A 19 16.11 -4.19 -51.29
CA LEU A 19 15.42 -4.17 -50.01
C LEU A 19 13.90 -4.19 -50.22
N PRO A 20 13.26 -5.38 -50.17
CA PRO A 20 11.82 -5.47 -50.25
C PRO A 20 11.18 -4.94 -48.95
N SER A 21 10.22 -4.02 -49.09
CA SER A 21 9.37 -3.60 -47.97
C SER A 21 8.47 -4.76 -47.57
N ARG A 22 8.80 -5.42 -46.46
CA ARG A 22 8.02 -6.54 -45.90
C ARG A 22 7.15 -6.07 -44.73
N GLY A 23 6.01 -6.74 -44.53
CA GLY A 23 5.10 -6.50 -43.42
C GLY A 23 3.72 -6.02 -43.87
N PHE A 24 2.81 -5.85 -42.89
CA PHE A 24 1.48 -5.34 -43.14
C PHE A 24 1.48 -3.81 -43.21
N ARG A 25 0.39 -3.22 -43.73
CA ARG A 25 0.21 -1.76 -43.71
C ARG A 25 0.12 -1.28 -42.24
N GLY A 26 0.63 -0.09 -41.95
CA GLY A 26 0.63 0.48 -40.59
C GLY A 26 -0.75 0.48 -39.91
N SER A 27 -1.82 0.65 -40.68
CA SER A 27 -3.20 0.59 -40.19
C SER A 27 -3.58 -0.78 -39.60
N VAL A 28 -3.04 -1.88 -40.15
CA VAL A 28 -3.31 -3.24 -39.65
C VAL A 28 -2.73 -3.41 -38.25
N TYR A 29 -1.51 -2.91 -38.02
CA TYR A 29 -0.90 -2.93 -36.69
C TYR A 29 -1.66 -2.05 -35.71
N PHE A 30 -2.07 -0.84 -36.13
CA PHE A 30 -2.85 0.06 -35.29
C PHE A 30 -4.14 -0.61 -34.80
N TRP A 31 -4.94 -1.17 -35.70
CA TRP A 31 -6.19 -1.84 -35.34
C TRP A 31 -5.96 -3.15 -34.58
N GLY A 32 -4.90 -3.90 -34.88
CA GLY A 32 -4.53 -5.10 -34.13
C GLY A 32 -4.20 -4.79 -32.67
N ILE A 33 -3.39 -3.76 -32.42
CA ILE A 33 -3.03 -3.34 -31.06
C ILE A 33 -4.25 -2.72 -30.35
N ALA A 34 -5.04 -1.88 -31.05
CA ALA A 34 -6.25 -1.31 -30.48
C ALA A 34 -7.22 -2.41 -30.03
N GLY A 35 -7.47 -3.43 -30.86
CA GLY A 35 -8.33 -4.55 -30.51
C GLY A 35 -7.81 -5.35 -29.31
N LEU A 36 -6.50 -5.61 -29.26
CA LEU A 36 -5.86 -6.28 -28.12
C LEU A 36 -6.04 -5.47 -26.82
N MET A 37 -5.81 -4.16 -26.88
CA MET A 37 -5.99 -3.27 -25.73
C MET A 37 -7.44 -3.24 -25.27
N THR A 38 -8.40 -3.08 -26.19
CA THR A 38 -9.84 -3.07 -25.85
C THR A 38 -10.25 -4.37 -25.16
N PHE A 39 -9.79 -5.52 -25.64
CA PHE A 39 -10.06 -6.80 -24.97
C PHE A 39 -9.39 -6.91 -23.60
N GLY A 40 -8.14 -6.44 -23.48
CA GLY A 40 -7.42 -6.37 -22.20
C GLY A 40 -8.17 -5.54 -21.16
N PHE A 41 -8.63 -4.35 -21.53
CA PHE A 41 -9.42 -3.49 -20.65
C PHE A 41 -10.74 -4.14 -20.26
N TYR A 42 -11.45 -4.78 -21.19
CA TYR A 42 -12.69 -5.51 -20.87
C TYR A 42 -12.48 -6.57 -19.78
N ARG A 43 -11.43 -7.40 -19.90
CA ARG A 43 -11.08 -8.41 -18.89
C ARG A 43 -10.66 -7.77 -17.56
N TYR A 44 -9.88 -6.69 -17.62
CA TYR A 44 -9.46 -5.95 -16.43
C TYR A 44 -10.66 -5.42 -15.64
N TYR A 45 -11.64 -4.82 -16.31
CA TYR A 45 -12.83 -4.28 -15.63
C TYR A 45 -13.66 -5.36 -14.91
N GLN A 46 -13.71 -6.59 -15.46
CA GLN A 46 -14.33 -7.71 -14.77
C GLN A 46 -13.61 -8.01 -13.45
N GLY A 47 -12.29 -8.11 -13.47
CA GLY A 47 -11.48 -8.34 -12.26
C GLY A 47 -11.57 -7.20 -11.24
N VAL A 48 -11.65 -5.94 -11.69
CA VAL A 48 -11.83 -4.79 -10.79
C VAL A 48 -13.18 -4.86 -10.08
N ASN A 49 -14.24 -5.28 -10.76
CA ASN A 49 -15.55 -5.44 -10.14
C ASN A 49 -15.51 -6.53 -9.08
N GLU A 50 -14.88 -7.67 -9.36
CA GLU A 50 -14.69 -8.74 -8.37
C GLU A 50 -13.88 -8.28 -7.15
N GLN A 51 -12.79 -7.54 -7.34
CA GLN A 51 -12.01 -6.98 -6.24
C GLN A 51 -12.79 -5.98 -5.37
N ARG A 52 -13.72 -5.23 -5.97
CA ARG A 52 -14.61 -4.32 -5.23
C ARG A 52 -15.57 -5.10 -4.35
N GLU A 53 -16.09 -6.23 -4.82
CA GLU A 53 -16.93 -7.12 -4.02
C GLU A 53 -16.13 -7.73 -2.87
N PHE A 54 -14.91 -8.25 -3.10
CA PHE A 54 -14.04 -8.73 -2.01
C PHE A 54 -13.71 -7.65 -0.98
N THR A 55 -13.47 -6.42 -1.44
CA THR A 55 -13.21 -5.30 -0.53
C THR A 55 -14.45 -4.95 0.28
N ARG A 56 -15.63 -4.99 -0.35
CA ARG A 56 -16.91 -4.80 0.34
C ARG A 56 -17.11 -5.87 1.41
N GLU A 57 -16.97 -7.14 1.07
CA GLU A 57 -17.07 -8.26 2.01
C GLU A 57 -16.09 -8.11 3.18
N ARG A 58 -14.82 -7.80 2.91
CA ARG A 58 -13.81 -7.57 3.94
C ARG A 58 -14.18 -6.41 4.86
N ASN A 59 -14.70 -5.32 4.31
CA ASN A 59 -15.10 -4.16 5.09
C ASN A 59 -16.32 -4.48 5.97
N TRP A 60 -17.31 -5.21 5.43
CA TRP A 60 -18.43 -5.69 6.23
C TRP A 60 -17.98 -6.63 7.35
N ALA A 61 -17.08 -7.58 7.07
CA ALA A 61 -16.52 -8.44 8.11
C ALA A 61 -15.86 -7.62 9.23
N ARG A 62 -15.15 -6.54 8.88
CA ARG A 62 -14.57 -5.62 9.87
C ARG A 62 -15.63 -4.89 10.68
N PHE A 63 -16.64 -4.28 10.04
CA PHE A 63 -17.69 -3.54 10.76
C PHE A 63 -18.43 -4.41 11.78
N HIS A 64 -18.58 -5.72 11.52
CA HIS A 64 -19.22 -6.63 12.47
C HIS A 64 -18.30 -7.00 13.66
N LEU A 65 -16.99 -7.03 13.47
CA LEU A 65 -16.01 -7.39 14.51
C LEU A 65 -15.51 -6.17 15.30
N GLU A 66 -15.45 -5.01 14.66
CA GLU A 66 -14.98 -3.74 15.21
C GLU A 66 -15.59 -3.37 16.57
N PRO A 67 -16.91 -3.42 16.79
CA PRO A 67 -17.47 -3.06 18.10
C PRO A 67 -17.01 -3.98 19.23
N LEU A 68 -16.77 -5.26 18.95
CA LEU A 68 -16.22 -6.19 19.94
C LEU A 68 -14.77 -5.85 20.26
N LEU A 69 -13.94 -5.62 19.25
CA LEU A 69 -12.52 -5.29 19.42
C LEU A 69 -12.34 -3.96 20.17
N ILE A 70 -13.13 -2.94 19.82
CA ILE A 70 -13.12 -1.65 20.53
C ILE A 70 -13.52 -1.84 21.99
N ALA A 71 -14.56 -2.63 22.28
CA ALA A 71 -14.97 -2.88 23.66
C ALA A 71 -13.89 -3.62 24.47
N GLU A 72 -13.16 -4.54 23.85
CA GLU A 72 -12.01 -5.21 24.49
C GLU A 72 -10.84 -4.25 24.74
N GLU A 73 -10.54 -3.39 23.76
CA GLU A 73 -9.52 -2.35 23.88
C GLU A 73 -9.86 -1.35 24.99
N ASP A 74 -11.09 -0.83 25.02
CA ASP A 74 -11.58 0.09 26.04
C ASP A 74 -11.44 -0.49 27.46
N ARG A 75 -11.77 -1.78 27.65
CA ARG A 75 -11.58 -2.48 28.94
C ARG A 75 -10.11 -2.56 29.34
N ASN A 76 -9.22 -2.84 28.39
CA ASN A 76 -7.78 -2.94 28.65
C ASN A 76 -7.18 -1.57 28.98
N ILE A 77 -7.55 -0.52 28.22
CA ILE A 77 -7.12 0.85 28.46
C ILE A 77 -7.60 1.32 29.84
N ALA A 78 -8.88 1.11 30.17
CA ALA A 78 -9.42 1.46 31.48
C ALA A 78 -8.65 0.78 32.61
N ARG A 79 -8.40 -0.54 32.51
CA ARG A 79 -7.62 -1.29 33.51
C ARG A 79 -6.23 -0.68 33.74
N ARG A 80 -5.51 -0.38 32.65
CA ARG A 80 -4.16 0.20 32.73
C ARG A 80 -4.18 1.61 33.29
N TYR A 81 -5.18 2.40 32.91
CA TYR A 81 -5.34 3.77 33.39
C TYR A 81 -5.55 3.79 34.91
N PHE A 82 -6.46 2.98 35.44
CA PHE A 82 -6.71 2.90 36.88
C PHE A 82 -5.49 2.35 37.65
N ALA A 83 -4.83 1.31 37.13
CA ALA A 83 -3.60 0.80 37.74
C ALA A 83 -2.48 1.85 37.79
N GLU A 84 -2.36 2.68 36.75
CA GLU A 84 -1.37 3.77 36.72
C GLU A 84 -1.74 4.90 37.68
N LEU A 85 -3.04 5.20 37.87
CA LEU A 85 -3.49 6.15 38.89
C LEU A 85 -3.13 5.67 40.31
N GLU A 86 -3.38 4.39 40.62
CA GLU A 86 -2.98 3.80 41.90
C GLU A 86 -1.46 3.83 42.10
N ARG A 87 -0.70 3.48 41.05
CA ARG A 87 0.76 3.59 41.07
C ARG A 87 1.23 5.03 41.30
N ARG A 88 0.58 5.99 40.64
CA ARG A 88 0.87 7.43 40.74
C ARG A 88 0.69 7.90 42.19
N GLU A 89 -0.35 7.45 42.88
CA GLU A 89 -0.60 7.76 44.30
C GLU A 89 0.49 7.19 45.22
N LEU A 90 0.94 5.95 44.99
CA LEU A 90 2.03 5.34 45.76
C LEU A 90 3.36 6.08 45.57
N VAL A 91 3.68 6.45 44.33
CA VAL A 91 4.90 7.22 44.02
C VAL A 91 4.87 8.59 44.69
N LYS A 92 3.71 9.26 44.68
CA LYS A 92 3.50 10.56 45.33
C LYS A 92 3.80 10.55 46.83
N GLN A 93 3.55 9.44 47.53
CA GLN A 93 3.83 9.35 48.97
C GLN A 93 5.34 9.48 49.28
N ASN A 94 6.19 8.89 48.44
CA ASN A 94 7.64 8.82 48.63
C ASN A 94 8.43 10.03 48.09
N MET A 95 7.75 11.02 47.51
CA MET A 95 8.36 12.14 46.78
C MET A 95 8.68 13.35 47.70
N SER A 96 9.57 14.25 47.28
CA SER A 96 9.87 15.50 47.99
C SER A 96 8.69 16.49 47.90
N PRO A 97 8.56 17.48 48.82
CA PRO A 97 7.45 18.44 48.77
C PRO A 97 7.37 19.25 47.46
N GLU A 98 8.51 19.68 46.93
CA GLU A 98 8.59 20.46 45.69
C GLU A 98 8.19 19.63 44.45
N ASP A 99 8.64 18.37 44.40
CA ASP A 99 8.30 17.47 43.30
C ASP A 99 6.82 17.07 43.33
N LYS A 100 6.20 16.98 44.52
CA LYS A 100 4.77 16.69 44.66
C LYS A 100 3.90 17.77 44.04
N GLU A 101 4.24 19.05 44.24
CA GLU A 101 3.48 20.17 43.69
C GLU A 101 3.46 20.11 42.16
N ARG A 102 4.64 19.95 41.54
CA ARG A 102 4.77 19.77 40.08
C ARG A 102 4.05 18.54 39.57
N PHE A 103 4.03 17.47 40.36
CA PHE A 103 3.39 16.22 39.98
C PHE A 103 1.87 16.28 40.02
N GLU A 104 1.28 17.19 40.79
CA GLU A 104 -0.17 17.41 40.86
C GLU A 104 -0.69 18.31 39.74
N GLU A 105 0.19 19.07 39.07
CA GLU A 105 -0.21 19.97 37.99
C GLU A 105 -0.91 19.20 36.86
N ASP A 106 -2.10 19.70 36.49
CA ASP A 106 -2.84 19.19 35.35
C ASP A 106 -2.08 19.53 34.06
N LEU A 107 -1.73 18.52 33.25
CA LEU A 107 -1.05 18.74 31.98
C LEU A 107 -1.92 19.50 30.95
N TYR A 108 -3.24 19.33 31.06
CA TYR A 108 -4.21 19.96 30.16
C TYR A 108 -5.14 20.87 30.95
N ASN A 109 -5.21 22.13 30.54
CA ASN A 109 -6.09 23.13 31.17
C ASN A 109 -7.57 22.97 30.77
N ASP A 110 -7.85 22.28 29.67
CA ASP A 110 -9.20 22.01 29.18
C ASP A 110 -9.81 20.79 29.88
N LYS A 111 -10.78 21.04 30.78
CA LYS A 111 -11.48 20.02 31.57
C LYS A 111 -12.76 19.49 30.92
N SER A 112 -13.11 19.96 29.71
CA SER A 112 -14.34 19.55 29.02
C SER A 112 -14.28 18.13 28.47
N LYS A 113 -13.07 17.58 28.27
CA LYS A 113 -12.84 16.29 27.62
C LYS A 113 -11.95 15.40 28.46
N PHE A 114 -12.38 14.16 28.61
CA PHE A 114 -11.53 13.11 29.14
C PHE A 114 -10.53 12.63 28.08
N ARG A 115 -9.27 12.42 28.46
CA ARG A 115 -8.20 11.99 27.55
C ARG A 115 -7.48 10.79 28.16
N PHE A 116 -7.59 9.64 27.51
CA PHE A 116 -6.78 8.49 27.86
C PHE A 116 -5.30 8.73 27.52
N PRO A 117 -4.37 8.17 28.31
CA PRO A 117 -2.95 8.27 28.02
C PRO A 117 -2.62 7.54 26.72
N ARG A 118 -1.82 8.16 25.83
CA ARG A 118 -1.34 7.50 24.60
C ARG A 118 -0.35 6.37 24.89
N PHE A 119 0.35 6.46 26.02
CA PHE A 119 1.34 5.48 26.46
C PHE A 119 1.08 5.14 27.91
N THR A 120 0.97 3.86 28.22
CA THR A 120 0.85 3.34 29.59
C THR A 120 2.18 2.76 30.00
N ALA A 121 2.62 2.97 31.25
CA ALA A 121 3.82 2.31 31.75
C ALA A 121 3.63 0.78 31.77
N GLY A 122 4.61 0.03 31.26
CA GLY A 122 4.56 -1.44 31.16
C GLY A 122 4.90 -1.94 29.75
N LEU A 123 5.07 -3.26 29.62
CA LEU A 123 5.33 -3.90 28.34
C LEU A 123 4.08 -3.83 27.44
N PRO A 124 4.24 -3.61 26.12
CA PRO A 124 3.17 -3.76 25.16
C PRO A 124 2.52 -5.16 25.29
N PRO A 125 1.20 -5.30 25.05
CA PRO A 125 0.56 -6.63 25.08
C PRO A 125 1.20 -7.67 24.15
N LYS A 126 1.95 -7.22 23.15
CA LYS A 126 2.69 -8.07 22.20
C LYS A 126 3.98 -8.66 22.80
N ASP A 127 4.54 -8.01 23.81
CA ASP A 127 5.84 -8.35 24.40
C ASP A 127 5.69 -9.04 25.77
N ILE A 128 4.47 -9.47 26.08
CA ILE A 128 4.08 -10.32 27.23
C ILE A 128 3.68 -11.68 26.67
#